data_AF-A0A0J1FVN5-F1
#
_entry.id   AF-A0A0J1FVN5-F1
#
_cell.length_a   1.000
_cell.length_b   1.000
_cell.length_c   1.000
_cell.angle_alpha   90.00
_cell.angle_beta   90.00
_cell.angle_gamma   90.00
#
_symmetry.space_group_name_H-M   'P 1'
#
loop_
_entity.id
_entity.type
_entity.pdbx_description
1 polymer ?
#
loop_
_entity_poly.entity_id
_entity_poly.type
_entity_poly.pdbx_seq_one_letter_code
_entity_poly.pdbx_strand_id
1 'polypeptide(L)'
;MAKRKRTLVSFLSFCLCLSLTTSGCGLQALLGNKNKTSSASTSKTSTIAVSLNDNDPNKLLITKGIDDLAKKEEVKVKYLGASGSGDDSALKGAKVLIYQAGNANLLKNAQTNKVPVLALSQVPAGINLAGVVTPDQEKTGELMAQALVSKVSEGQVVILQGDPSETGSQELLAGNKSVLSKYPKISLQTFASPSGSESTVKQSLTDYLQKNSGKVQAVLAHTAKLEEAASDALKQLQLAKKVLLIGGQATIPSLERMASGSQVSDVDTNPYLQGANAFQWAQKIINKEPLDISDSITSEQGEIPAKIIQVKTVTPENLAVIQKSYVKTMQSAEQDQKQQTAKAKPQSKSQGDSKTQGDSKNKGGDQQGAGGSENQGQNSGNVPSGVKKVTETVKTETTREYLDGQGKVIGTEKTTNEQVKTVPPEMLQQEQKAQSSQSSSQGQGDQSPQEKVGSGGSGDSGG
;
A
#
# COMPACT_ATOMS: atom_id res chain seq x y z
N MET A 1 59.42 46.33 10.98
CA MET A 1 59.56 47.19 12.18
C MET A 1 58.28 46.98 13.00
N ALA A 2 58.24 46.12 14.03
CA ALA A 2 58.56 46.41 15.45
C ALA A 2 57.92 47.74 15.91
N LYS A 3 57.02 47.86 16.90
CA LYS A 3 56.94 47.30 18.28
C LYS A 3 55.49 47.48 18.80
N ARG A 4 54.86 46.47 19.43
CA ARG A 4 54.63 46.31 20.90
C ARG A 4 54.22 47.58 21.68
N LYS A 5 53.08 47.50 22.41
CA LYS A 5 53.05 47.40 23.90
C LYS A 5 51.66 47.07 24.46
N ARG A 6 51.63 46.06 25.34
CA ARG A 6 50.62 45.71 26.35
C ARG A 6 50.88 46.50 27.63
N THR A 7 49.84 46.76 28.44
CA THR A 7 49.75 46.78 29.93
C THR A 7 48.47 47.55 30.33
N LEU A 8 47.76 47.36 31.45
CA LEU A 8 47.60 46.36 32.50
C LEU A 8 46.50 46.96 33.45
N VAL A 9 45.55 46.13 33.88
CA VAL A 9 44.72 46.12 35.11
C VAL A 9 44.76 47.33 36.07
N SER A 10 43.59 47.84 36.48
CA SER A 10 43.31 48.17 37.90
C SER A 10 41.83 48.13 38.24
N PHE A 11 41.49 47.29 39.23
CA PHE A 11 40.28 47.29 40.04
C PHE A 11 40.01 48.67 40.64
N LEU A 12 38.74 49.12 40.67
CA LEU A 12 38.24 49.86 41.83
C LEU A 12 36.73 49.66 42.02
N SER A 13 36.43 49.16 43.21
CA SER A 13 35.13 48.96 43.81
C SER A 13 34.43 50.30 44.05
N PHE A 14 33.16 50.42 43.65
CA PHE A 14 32.24 51.36 44.28
C PHE A 14 30.84 50.75 44.30
N CYS A 15 30.53 50.10 45.41
CA CYS A 15 29.16 49.88 45.85
C CYS A 15 28.51 51.23 46.11
N LEU A 16 27.40 51.54 45.43
CA LEU A 16 26.33 52.30 46.06
C LEU A 16 24.97 51.88 45.49
N CYS A 17 24.17 51.32 46.39
CA CYS A 17 22.80 50.87 46.19
C CYS A 17 21.88 52.01 45.75
N LEU A 18 20.90 51.72 44.87
CA LEU A 18 19.55 52.27 45.02
C LEU A 18 18.50 51.44 44.26
N SER A 19 17.70 50.71 45.05
CA SER A 19 16.28 50.36 44.88
C SER A 19 15.80 49.67 43.60
N LEU A 20 15.81 48.33 43.63
CA LEU A 20 14.78 47.50 43.00
C LEU A 20 13.67 47.25 44.02
N THR A 21 12.51 47.86 43.81
CA THR A 21 11.26 47.44 44.47
C THR A 21 10.68 46.26 43.69
N THR A 22 11.12 45.05 44.02
CA THR A 22 10.44 43.82 43.66
C THR A 22 9.45 43.45 44.76
N SER A 23 8.19 43.81 44.56
CA SER A 23 7.08 43.21 45.30
C SER A 23 6.95 41.76 44.85
N GLY A 24 7.39 40.84 45.71
CA GLY A 24 7.28 39.41 45.50
C GLY A 24 5.86 38.87 45.70
N CYS A 25 5.56 37.79 44.96
CA CYS A 25 4.86 36.57 45.38
C CYS A 25 4.72 35.69 44.12
N GLY A 26 5.19 34.44 44.03
CA GLY A 26 5.74 33.58 45.07
C GLY A 26 6.68 32.52 44.50
N LEU A 27 7.75 32.29 45.27
CA LEU A 27 8.74 31.23 45.12
C LEU A 27 8.24 29.92 45.76
N GLN A 28 6.93 29.66 45.69
CA GLN A 28 6.28 28.47 46.25
C GLN A 28 5.78 27.50 45.16
N ALA A 29 6.31 27.64 43.94
CA ALA A 29 6.08 26.73 42.82
C ALA A 29 7.28 25.81 42.53
N LEU A 30 8.39 25.92 43.29
CA LEU A 30 9.64 25.20 42.97
C LEU A 30 10.02 24.05 43.92
N LEU A 31 9.21 23.76 44.94
CA LEU A 31 9.44 22.62 45.84
C LEU A 31 8.13 21.85 46.00
N GLY A 32 8.14 20.62 45.50
CA GLY A 32 6.94 19.86 45.19
C GLY A 32 6.08 19.47 46.39
N ASN A 33 4.79 19.29 46.11
CA ASN A 33 3.96 18.36 46.86
C ASN A 33 3.06 17.57 45.91
N LYS A 34 3.07 16.25 46.09
CA LYS A 34 2.26 15.29 45.33
C LYS A 34 0.78 15.56 45.62
N ASN A 35 0.04 16.03 44.63
CA ASN A 35 -1.39 15.78 44.53
C ASN A 35 -1.79 15.67 43.06
N LYS A 36 -2.37 14.51 42.71
CA LYS A 36 -3.00 14.22 41.42
C LYS A 36 -4.01 15.32 41.12
N THR A 37 -3.63 16.25 40.25
CA THR A 37 -4.57 17.05 39.47
C THR A 37 -4.24 16.75 38.03
N SER A 38 -5.05 15.86 37.45
CA SER A 38 -5.12 15.65 36.02
C SER A 38 -5.42 16.99 35.37
N SER A 39 -4.37 17.63 34.84
CA SER A 39 -4.53 18.75 33.94
C SER A 39 -5.28 18.21 32.73
N ALA A 40 -6.58 18.45 32.69
CA ALA A 40 -7.39 18.21 31.51
C ALA A 40 -6.86 19.14 30.41
N SER A 41 -5.92 18.63 29.61
CA SER A 41 -5.65 19.23 28.32
C SER A 41 -6.95 19.15 27.54
N THR A 42 -7.57 20.29 27.28
CA THR A 42 -8.66 20.40 26.34
C THR A 42 -8.10 20.05 24.96
N SER A 43 -8.02 18.75 24.67
CA SER A 43 -7.63 18.19 23.38
C SER A 43 -8.66 18.68 22.38
N LYS A 44 -8.34 19.76 21.67
CA LYS A 44 -9.03 20.06 20.41
C LYS A 44 -8.67 18.90 19.49
N THR A 45 -9.53 17.89 19.44
CA THR A 45 -9.36 16.70 18.60
C THR A 45 -9.15 17.15 17.15
N SER A 46 -7.91 17.12 16.67
CA SER A 46 -7.58 17.41 15.28
C SER A 46 -8.35 16.44 14.40
N THR A 47 -9.09 16.99 13.42
CA THR A 47 -9.86 16.18 12.47
C THR A 47 -9.11 16.10 11.15
N ILE A 48 -8.89 14.88 10.66
CA ILE A 48 -8.40 14.60 9.31
C ILE A 48 -9.62 14.40 8.42
N ALA A 49 -9.75 15.19 7.35
CA ALA A 49 -10.75 14.93 6.32
C ALA A 49 -10.17 13.98 5.27
N VAL A 50 -10.99 13.06 4.76
CA VAL A 50 -10.56 12.06 3.76
C VAL A 50 -11.59 12.00 2.64
N SER A 51 -11.13 12.14 1.39
CA SER A 51 -11.95 12.01 0.18
C SER A 51 -11.32 10.96 -0.73
N LEU A 52 -11.93 9.77 -0.80
CA LEU A 52 -11.44 8.64 -1.60
C LEU A 52 -12.23 8.49 -2.90
N ASN A 53 -11.64 7.82 -3.89
CA ASN A 53 -12.35 7.46 -5.12
C ASN A 53 -13.32 6.29 -4.85
N ASP A 54 -14.62 6.53 -5.00
CA ASP A 54 -15.66 5.51 -4.79
C ASP A 54 -15.55 4.34 -5.79
N ASN A 55 -14.90 4.57 -6.93
CA ASN A 55 -14.69 3.56 -7.97
C ASN A 55 -13.34 2.83 -7.84
N ASP A 56 -12.52 3.15 -6.84
CA ASP A 56 -11.28 2.40 -6.60
C ASP A 56 -11.62 1.03 -5.97
N PRO A 57 -11.29 -0.09 -6.65
CA PRO A 57 -11.59 -1.43 -6.13
C PRO A 57 -10.88 -1.75 -4.80
N ASN A 58 -9.81 -1.01 -4.47
CA ASN A 58 -9.03 -1.17 -3.24
C ASN A 58 -9.35 -0.11 -2.18
N LYS A 59 -10.39 0.73 -2.38
CA LYS A 59 -10.81 1.77 -1.42
C LYS A 59 -10.94 1.26 0.02
N LEU A 60 -11.50 0.07 0.23
CA LEU A 60 -11.67 -0.49 1.58
C LEU A 60 -10.34 -0.82 2.26
N LEU A 61 -9.34 -1.30 1.51
CA LEU A 61 -8.00 -1.57 2.03
C LEU A 61 -7.27 -0.28 2.41
N ILE A 62 -7.39 0.75 1.56
CA ILE A 62 -6.89 2.11 1.85
C ILE A 62 -7.54 2.67 3.12
N THR A 63 -8.88 2.61 3.18
CA THR A 63 -9.67 3.05 4.34
C THR A 63 -9.20 2.36 5.61
N LYS A 64 -8.98 1.04 5.56
CA LYS A 64 -8.52 0.25 6.70
C LYS A 64 -7.14 0.67 7.20
N GLY A 65 -6.20 0.99 6.29
CA GLY A 65 -4.89 1.52 6.67
C GLY A 65 -4.96 2.85 7.41
N ILE A 66 -5.87 3.74 6.99
CA ILE A 66 -6.14 5.01 7.67
C ILE A 66 -6.78 4.75 9.05
N ASP A 67 -7.83 3.94 9.10
CA ASP A 67 -8.63 3.70 10.31
C ASP A 67 -7.84 2.99 11.42
N ASP A 68 -6.97 2.04 11.07
CA ASP A 68 -6.15 1.33 12.05
C ASP A 68 -5.21 2.27 12.81
N LEU A 69 -4.56 3.18 12.09
CA LEU A 69 -3.69 4.18 12.71
C LEU A 69 -4.49 5.27 13.42
N ALA A 70 -5.60 5.73 12.83
CA ALA A 70 -6.49 6.70 13.48
C ALA A 70 -7.01 6.19 14.82
N LYS A 71 -7.41 4.92 14.89
CA LYS A 71 -7.86 4.28 16.14
C LYS A 71 -6.72 4.14 17.14
N LYS A 72 -5.53 3.73 16.69
CA LYS A 72 -4.34 3.58 17.54
C LYS A 72 -3.91 4.91 18.16
N GLU A 73 -4.05 6.00 17.42
CA GLU A 73 -3.58 7.33 17.81
C GLU A 73 -4.71 8.26 18.30
N GLU A 74 -5.92 7.71 18.45
CA GLU A 74 -7.12 8.41 18.92
C GLU A 74 -7.46 9.69 18.12
N VAL A 75 -7.18 9.66 16.81
CA VAL A 75 -7.44 10.78 15.89
C VAL A 75 -8.79 10.64 15.22
N LYS A 76 -9.54 11.74 15.14
CA LYS A 76 -10.83 11.78 14.44
C LYS A 76 -10.63 11.86 12.93
N VAL A 77 -11.20 10.91 12.21
CA VAL A 77 -11.26 10.92 10.74
C VAL A 77 -12.68 11.24 10.28
N LYS A 78 -12.81 12.14 9.30
CA LYS A 78 -14.06 12.52 8.64
C LYS A 78 -13.98 12.13 7.18
N TYR A 79 -14.64 11.04 6.80
CA TYR A 79 -14.78 10.64 5.41
C TYR A 79 -15.83 11.52 4.70
N LEU A 80 -15.46 12.02 3.52
CA LEU A 80 -16.31 12.77 2.61
C LEU A 80 -16.73 11.81 1.50
N GLY A 81 -18.01 11.44 1.45
CA GLY A 81 -18.56 10.71 0.30
C GLY A 81 -18.71 11.64 -0.92
N ALA A 82 -18.97 11.06 -2.10
CA ALA A 82 -19.16 11.83 -3.35
C ALA A 82 -20.11 13.03 -3.20
N SER A 83 -21.26 12.84 -2.53
CA SER A 83 -22.27 13.90 -2.32
C SER A 83 -21.89 14.94 -1.26
N GLY A 84 -21.03 14.59 -0.29
CA GLY A 84 -20.62 15.48 0.80
C GLY A 84 -19.46 16.41 0.44
N SER A 85 -18.81 16.17 -0.70
CA SER A 85 -17.66 16.96 -1.19
C SER A 85 -18.05 18.34 -1.73
N GLY A 86 -19.34 18.58 -2.04
CA GLY A 86 -19.84 19.83 -2.61
C GLY A 86 -20.33 20.88 -1.61
N ASP A 87 -20.36 20.55 -0.32
CA ASP A 87 -20.78 21.46 0.75
C ASP A 87 -19.60 22.35 1.19
N ASP A 88 -19.83 23.66 1.30
CA ASP A 88 -18.85 24.62 1.84
C ASP A 88 -18.43 24.27 3.29
N SER A 89 -19.27 23.52 4.00
CA SER A 89 -18.98 23.03 5.34
C SER A 89 -18.15 21.73 5.39
N ALA A 90 -17.86 21.11 4.23
CA ALA A 90 -17.22 19.79 4.14
C ALA A 90 -15.89 19.72 4.92
N LEU A 91 -15.10 20.79 4.88
CA LEU A 91 -13.80 20.87 5.55
C LEU A 91 -13.82 21.62 6.89
N LYS A 92 -15.00 21.97 7.40
CA LYS A 92 -15.12 22.70 8.67
C LYS A 92 -14.46 21.92 9.82
N GLY A 93 -13.45 22.53 10.44
CA GLY A 93 -12.68 21.93 11.54
C GLY A 93 -11.61 20.92 11.11
N ALA A 94 -11.50 20.60 9.82
CA ALA A 94 -10.42 19.76 9.31
C ALA A 94 -9.08 20.51 9.36
N LYS A 95 -8.02 19.79 9.71
CA LYS A 95 -6.65 20.34 9.76
C LYS A 95 -5.80 19.96 8.55
N VAL A 96 -6.21 18.92 7.84
CA VAL A 96 -5.60 18.41 6.63
C VAL A 96 -6.66 17.61 5.87
N LEU A 97 -6.55 17.60 4.55
CA LEU A 97 -7.37 16.79 3.65
C LEU A 97 -6.48 15.74 2.98
N ILE A 98 -6.78 14.46 3.19
CA ILE A 98 -6.28 13.36 2.35
C ILE A 98 -7.21 13.27 1.14
N TYR A 99 -6.68 13.49 -0.06
CA TYR A 99 -7.46 13.60 -1.29
C TYR A 99 -6.98 12.60 -2.34
N GLN A 100 -7.84 11.65 -2.71
CA GLN A 100 -7.65 10.78 -3.87
C GLN A 100 -8.55 11.21 -5.03
N ALA A 101 -9.80 11.57 -4.73
CA ALA A 101 -10.77 12.05 -5.70
C ALA A 101 -11.86 12.86 -5.01
N GLY A 102 -12.59 13.67 -5.77
CA GLY A 102 -13.69 14.51 -5.31
C GLY A 102 -13.95 15.63 -6.30
N ASN A 103 -14.99 16.43 -6.08
CA ASN A 103 -15.30 17.53 -6.98
C ASN A 103 -14.28 18.70 -6.87
N ALA A 104 -14.25 19.57 -7.89
CA ALA A 104 -13.36 20.73 -7.91
C ALA A 104 -13.65 21.73 -6.76
N ASN A 105 -14.89 21.80 -6.28
CA ASN A 105 -15.27 22.67 -5.17
C ASN A 105 -14.57 22.27 -3.87
N LEU A 106 -14.34 20.97 -3.62
CA LEU A 106 -13.64 20.50 -2.43
C LEU A 106 -12.21 21.04 -2.37
N LEU A 107 -11.48 21.01 -3.49
CA LEU A 107 -10.12 21.53 -3.59
C LEU A 107 -10.10 23.06 -3.45
N LYS A 108 -11.05 23.75 -4.10
CA LYS A 108 -11.24 25.20 -3.95
C LYS A 108 -11.52 25.59 -2.49
N ASN A 109 -12.35 24.80 -1.81
CA ASN A 109 -12.68 25.00 -0.40
C ASN A 109 -11.49 24.72 0.50
N ALA A 110 -10.66 23.71 0.19
CA ALA A 110 -9.41 23.47 0.91
C ALA A 110 -8.46 24.66 0.78
N GLN A 111 -8.27 25.18 -0.43
CA GLN A 111 -7.41 26.34 -0.69
C GLN A 111 -7.93 27.61 0.01
N THR A 112 -9.23 27.91 -0.12
CA THR A 112 -9.87 29.08 0.50
C THR A 112 -9.75 29.05 2.03
N ASN A 113 -9.96 27.88 2.63
CA ASN A 113 -9.87 27.69 4.08
C ASN A 113 -8.43 27.40 4.57
N LYS A 114 -7.43 27.42 3.68
CA LYS A 114 -6.02 27.12 3.98
C LYS A 114 -5.83 25.76 4.66
N VAL A 115 -6.63 24.77 4.26
CA VAL A 115 -6.48 23.38 4.68
C VAL A 115 -5.44 22.73 3.76
N PRO A 116 -4.29 22.27 4.28
CA PRO A 116 -3.30 21.56 3.48
C PRO A 116 -3.90 20.30 2.84
N VAL A 117 -3.55 20.03 1.59
CA VAL A 117 -4.01 18.87 0.83
C VAL A 117 -2.85 17.89 0.65
N LEU A 118 -3.04 16.68 1.13
CA LEU A 118 -2.17 15.53 0.89
C LEU A 118 -2.82 14.67 -0.19
N ALA A 119 -2.21 14.62 -1.36
CA ALA A 119 -2.69 13.79 -2.45
C ALA A 119 -2.45 12.29 -2.18
N LEU A 120 -3.35 11.46 -2.66
CA LEU A 120 -3.25 10.00 -2.62
C LEU A 120 -3.43 9.46 -4.04
N SER A 121 -2.38 8.86 -4.57
CA SER A 121 -2.27 8.19 -5.88
C SER A 121 -2.45 9.09 -7.11
N GLN A 122 -3.24 10.17 -7.03
CA GLN A 122 -3.49 11.12 -8.10
C GLN A 122 -3.13 12.54 -7.66
N VAL A 123 -2.40 13.27 -8.51
CA VAL A 123 -2.07 14.69 -8.31
C VAL A 123 -3.14 15.54 -9.00
N PRO A 124 -4.05 16.19 -8.25
CA PRO A 124 -5.04 17.07 -8.85
C PRO A 124 -4.38 18.35 -9.40
N ALA A 125 -4.91 18.83 -10.53
CA ALA A 125 -4.48 20.09 -11.11
C ALA A 125 -4.96 21.31 -10.30
N GLY A 126 -4.19 22.40 -10.37
CA GLY A 126 -4.62 23.73 -9.91
C GLY A 126 -4.62 23.93 -8.40
N ILE A 127 -3.95 23.07 -7.63
CA ILE A 127 -3.81 23.22 -6.17
C ILE A 127 -2.39 22.94 -5.71
N ASN A 128 -1.93 23.72 -4.72
CA ASN A 128 -0.65 23.46 -4.06
C ASN A 128 -0.81 22.32 -3.06
N LEU A 129 -0.06 21.24 -3.25
CA LEU A 129 -0.10 20.06 -2.40
C LEU A 129 0.97 20.14 -1.31
N ALA A 130 0.63 19.64 -0.11
CA ALA A 130 1.60 19.44 0.96
C ALA A 130 2.51 18.21 0.69
N GLY A 131 2.06 17.32 -0.18
CA GLY A 131 2.77 16.13 -0.61
C GLY A 131 1.83 15.18 -1.34
N VAL A 132 2.37 14.04 -1.77
CA VAL A 132 1.63 12.95 -2.40
C VAL A 132 2.11 11.60 -1.87
N VAL A 133 1.19 10.68 -1.57
CA VAL A 133 1.48 9.27 -1.33
C VAL A 133 1.03 8.50 -2.55
N THR A 134 1.92 7.75 -3.21
CA THR A 134 1.58 7.04 -4.45
C THR A 134 2.37 5.73 -4.54
N PRO A 135 1.84 4.67 -5.17
CA PRO A 135 2.66 3.50 -5.49
C PRO A 135 3.79 3.84 -6.47
N ASP A 136 4.81 2.99 -6.50
CA ASP A 136 5.87 3.04 -7.51
C ASP A 136 5.34 2.54 -8.87
N GLN A 137 4.99 3.50 -9.73
CA GLN A 137 4.31 3.23 -11.00
C GLN A 137 5.27 2.69 -12.05
N GLU A 138 6.47 3.26 -12.18
CA GLU A 138 7.50 2.72 -13.06
C GLU A 138 7.86 1.29 -12.65
N LYS A 139 8.06 1.05 -11.35
CA LYS A 139 8.33 -0.31 -10.87
C LYS A 139 7.19 -1.26 -11.12
N THR A 140 5.94 -0.81 -11.01
CA THR A 140 4.76 -1.61 -11.37
C THR A 140 4.85 -2.07 -12.82
N GLY A 141 5.13 -1.15 -13.74
CA GLY A 141 5.33 -1.47 -15.15
C GLY A 141 6.48 -2.46 -15.40
N GLU A 142 7.60 -2.29 -14.70
CA GLU A 142 8.72 -3.23 -14.79
C GLU A 142 8.33 -4.63 -14.32
N LEU A 143 7.67 -4.75 -13.17
CA LEU A 143 7.27 -6.03 -12.59
C LEU A 143 6.27 -6.78 -13.48
N MET A 144 5.33 -6.06 -14.09
CA MET A 144 4.40 -6.63 -15.09
C MET A 144 5.16 -7.21 -16.28
N ALA A 145 6.11 -6.46 -16.84
CA ALA A 145 6.89 -6.92 -17.98
C ALA A 145 7.86 -8.05 -17.60
N GLN A 146 8.44 -8.03 -16.40
CA GLN A 146 9.29 -9.11 -15.88
C GLN A 146 8.51 -10.43 -15.74
N ALA A 147 7.27 -10.36 -15.23
CA ALA A 147 6.38 -11.52 -15.15
C ALA A 147 6.11 -12.11 -16.55
N LEU A 148 5.98 -11.27 -17.57
CA LEU A 148 5.79 -11.69 -18.96
C LEU A 148 7.02 -12.37 -19.56
N VAL A 149 8.17 -11.70 -19.55
CA VAL A 149 9.37 -12.16 -20.27
C VAL A 149 10.01 -13.39 -19.66
N SER A 150 9.59 -13.77 -18.44
CA SER A 150 9.89 -15.09 -17.85
C SER A 150 9.20 -16.25 -18.57
N LYS A 151 8.19 -15.98 -19.41
CA LYS A 151 7.33 -16.98 -20.07
C LYS A 151 7.25 -16.80 -21.59
N VAL A 152 7.48 -15.59 -22.10
CA VAL A 152 7.35 -15.24 -23.52
C VAL A 152 8.62 -14.55 -24.00
N SER A 153 9.23 -15.09 -25.06
CA SER A 153 10.46 -14.55 -25.66
C SER A 153 10.25 -13.92 -27.05
N GLU A 154 9.11 -14.15 -27.69
CA GLU A 154 8.75 -13.63 -29.01
C GLU A 154 7.23 -13.54 -29.19
N GLY A 155 6.76 -12.74 -30.16
CA GLY A 155 5.36 -12.58 -30.52
C GLY A 155 4.81 -11.18 -30.22
N GLN A 156 3.48 -11.01 -30.29
CA GLN A 156 2.84 -9.71 -30.05
C GLN A 156 2.37 -9.59 -28.60
N VAL A 157 2.58 -8.42 -28.00
CA VAL A 157 2.11 -8.08 -26.65
C VAL A 157 1.25 -6.83 -26.74
N VAL A 158 0.03 -6.93 -26.21
CA VAL A 158 -0.87 -5.79 -26.11
C VAL A 158 -0.74 -5.15 -24.75
N ILE A 159 -0.61 -3.83 -24.69
CA ILE A 159 -0.63 -3.05 -23.45
C ILE A 159 -1.93 -2.24 -23.45
N LEU A 160 -2.81 -2.50 -22.48
CA LEU A 160 -3.95 -1.65 -22.19
C LEU A 160 -3.48 -0.61 -21.18
N GLN A 161 -3.16 0.57 -21.69
CA GLN A 161 -2.69 1.68 -20.88
C GLN A 161 -3.88 2.35 -20.19
N GLY A 162 -3.69 2.72 -18.91
CA GLY A 162 -4.62 3.60 -18.20
C GLY A 162 -4.81 4.96 -18.87
N ASP A 163 -5.51 5.88 -18.23
CA ASP A 163 -5.69 7.23 -18.77
C ASP A 163 -4.31 7.90 -18.89
N PRO A 164 -3.84 8.30 -20.08
CA PRO A 164 -2.52 8.92 -20.26
C PRO A 164 -2.34 10.24 -19.51
N SER A 165 -3.44 10.87 -19.08
CA SER A 165 -3.46 12.12 -18.30
C SER A 165 -3.44 11.92 -16.79
N GLU A 166 -3.67 10.69 -16.31
CA GLU A 166 -3.59 10.37 -14.89
C GLU A 166 -2.14 10.28 -14.41
N THR A 167 -1.92 10.66 -13.15
CA THR A 167 -0.59 10.61 -12.52
C THR A 167 -0.06 9.18 -12.53
N GLY A 168 1.19 8.99 -12.99
CA GLY A 168 1.84 7.68 -12.97
C GLY A 168 1.60 6.81 -14.21
N SER A 169 0.64 7.17 -15.08
CA SER A 169 0.27 6.35 -16.24
C SER A 169 1.41 6.22 -17.25
N GLN A 170 2.17 7.30 -17.46
CA GLN A 170 3.30 7.32 -18.38
C GLN A 170 4.50 6.57 -17.79
N GLU A 171 4.74 6.71 -16.49
CA GLU A 171 5.80 6.02 -15.75
C GLU A 171 5.58 4.51 -15.78
N LEU A 172 4.35 4.04 -15.57
CA LEU A 172 3.99 2.63 -15.67
C LEU A 172 4.20 2.11 -17.10
N LEU A 173 3.77 2.85 -18.13
CA LEU A 173 4.05 2.47 -19.52
C LEU A 173 5.56 2.45 -19.80
N ALA A 174 6.33 3.39 -19.28
CA ALA A 174 7.78 3.45 -19.42
C ALA A 174 8.45 2.23 -18.76
N GLY A 175 8.00 1.83 -17.57
CA GLY A 175 8.46 0.61 -16.89
C GLY A 175 8.17 -0.66 -17.70
N ASN A 176 7.00 -0.76 -18.37
CA ASN A 176 6.77 -1.87 -19.29
C ASN A 176 7.79 -1.86 -20.44
N LYS A 177 7.97 -0.69 -21.10
CA LYS A 177 8.84 -0.54 -22.26
C LYS A 177 10.33 -0.74 -21.93
N SER A 178 10.78 -0.32 -20.75
CA SER A 178 12.18 -0.44 -20.32
C SER A 178 12.63 -1.90 -20.22
N VAL A 179 11.73 -2.79 -19.81
CA VAL A 179 11.97 -4.24 -19.79
C VAL A 179 11.79 -4.85 -21.18
N LEU A 180 10.66 -4.57 -21.86
CA LEU A 180 10.30 -5.21 -23.12
C LEU A 180 11.20 -4.83 -24.30
N SER A 181 11.80 -3.64 -24.29
CA SER A 181 12.77 -3.20 -25.32
C SER A 181 14.00 -4.11 -25.44
N LYS A 182 14.33 -4.88 -24.39
CA LYS A 182 15.42 -5.86 -24.38
C LYS A 182 15.10 -7.14 -25.15
N TYR A 183 13.86 -7.29 -25.63
CA TYR A 183 13.34 -8.48 -26.29
C TYR A 183 12.88 -8.13 -27.72
N PRO A 184 13.80 -8.03 -28.70
CA PRO A 184 13.50 -7.48 -30.03
C PRO A 184 12.53 -8.32 -30.87
N LYS A 185 12.28 -9.57 -30.47
CA LYS A 185 11.27 -10.44 -31.11
C LYS A 185 9.86 -10.24 -30.54
N ILE A 186 9.71 -9.40 -29.51
CA ILE A 186 8.44 -8.97 -28.98
C ILE A 186 8.06 -7.64 -29.64
N SER A 187 6.92 -7.61 -30.33
CA SER A 187 6.33 -6.38 -30.84
C SER A 187 5.19 -5.91 -29.95
N LEU A 188 5.09 -4.60 -29.73
CA LEU A 188 4.10 -4.00 -28.82
C LEU A 188 2.97 -3.33 -29.59
N GLN A 189 1.74 -3.51 -29.10
CA GLN A 189 0.58 -2.71 -29.44
C GLN A 189 0.03 -2.07 -28.18
N THR A 190 -0.11 -0.75 -28.14
CA THR A 190 -0.69 -0.05 -26.99
C THR A 190 -2.08 0.48 -27.34
N PHE A 191 -3.03 0.30 -26.43
CA PHE A 191 -4.34 0.95 -26.46
C PHE A 191 -4.48 1.80 -25.19
N ALA A 192 -4.49 3.12 -25.36
CA ALA A 192 -4.74 4.04 -24.27
C ALA A 192 -6.24 4.05 -23.91
N SER A 193 -6.52 4.15 -22.62
CA SER A 193 -7.88 4.20 -22.09
C SER A 193 -8.13 5.52 -21.35
N PRO A 194 -8.45 6.62 -22.06
CA PRO A 194 -9.00 7.79 -21.41
C PRO A 194 -10.20 7.45 -20.51
N SER A 195 -10.44 8.25 -19.48
CA SER A 195 -11.54 8.07 -18.53
C SER A 195 -12.88 7.82 -19.24
N GLY A 196 -13.55 6.71 -18.89
CA GLY A 196 -14.85 6.31 -19.45
C GLY A 196 -14.80 5.58 -20.80
N SER A 197 -13.61 5.21 -21.29
CA SER A 197 -13.43 4.50 -22.58
C SER A 197 -13.23 2.99 -22.44
N GLU A 198 -13.45 2.40 -21.26
CA GLU A 198 -13.16 0.98 -20.99
C GLU A 198 -13.88 0.04 -21.99
N SER A 199 -15.12 0.37 -22.40
CA SER A 199 -15.88 -0.39 -23.39
C SER A 199 -15.26 -0.32 -24.80
N THR A 200 -14.78 0.86 -25.20
CA THR A 200 -14.08 1.08 -26.47
C THR A 200 -12.75 0.31 -26.49
N VAL A 201 -12.03 0.29 -25.38
CA VAL A 201 -10.78 -0.46 -25.26
C VAL A 201 -11.02 -1.97 -25.31
N LYS A 202 -12.08 -2.48 -24.65
CA LYS A 202 -12.51 -3.88 -24.77
C LYS A 202 -12.81 -4.28 -26.22
N GLN A 203 -13.55 -3.43 -26.94
CA GLN A 203 -13.85 -3.68 -28.36
C GLN A 203 -12.58 -3.67 -29.21
N SER A 204 -11.70 -2.68 -29.01
CA SER A 204 -10.44 -2.54 -29.74
C SER A 204 -9.53 -3.76 -29.52
N LEU A 205 -9.44 -4.25 -28.28
CA LEU A 205 -8.72 -5.48 -27.97
C LEU A 205 -9.34 -6.69 -28.67
N THR A 206 -10.66 -6.83 -28.63
CA THR A 206 -11.38 -7.96 -29.25
C THR A 206 -11.10 -8.01 -30.76
N ASP A 207 -11.24 -6.88 -31.45
CA ASP A 207 -10.97 -6.76 -32.88
C ASP A 207 -9.49 -7.06 -33.20
N TYR A 208 -8.57 -6.57 -32.36
CA TYR A 208 -7.14 -6.80 -32.54
C TYR A 208 -6.77 -8.27 -32.38
N LEU A 209 -7.32 -8.94 -31.37
CA LEU A 209 -7.11 -10.37 -31.11
C LEU A 209 -7.64 -11.24 -32.26
N GLN A 210 -8.81 -10.89 -32.82
CA GLN A 210 -9.37 -11.60 -33.99
C GLN A 210 -8.50 -11.43 -35.23
N LYS A 211 -8.06 -10.20 -35.54
CA LYS A 211 -7.19 -9.89 -36.69
C LYS A 211 -5.80 -10.52 -36.58
N ASN A 212 -5.32 -10.74 -35.35
CA ASN A 212 -3.98 -11.26 -35.06
C ASN A 212 -4.03 -12.64 -34.37
N SER A 213 -5.02 -13.47 -34.73
CA SER A 213 -5.20 -14.79 -34.13
C SER A 213 -3.91 -15.62 -34.14
N GLY A 214 -3.53 -16.14 -32.98
CA GLY A 214 -2.32 -16.94 -32.78
C GLY A 214 -1.00 -16.16 -32.74
N LYS A 215 -1.01 -14.82 -32.89
CA LYS A 215 0.20 -13.97 -32.80
C LYS A 215 0.33 -13.24 -31.47
N VAL A 216 -0.78 -12.91 -30.82
CA VAL A 216 -0.80 -12.23 -29.52
C VAL A 216 -0.53 -13.23 -28.42
N GLN A 217 0.56 -13.02 -27.70
CA GLN A 217 1.01 -13.90 -26.62
C GLN A 217 0.56 -13.42 -25.25
N ALA A 218 0.40 -12.11 -25.07
CA ALA A 218 0.00 -11.55 -23.79
C ALA A 218 -0.73 -10.21 -23.90
N VAL A 219 -1.52 -9.93 -22.86
CA VAL A 219 -2.11 -8.63 -22.57
C VAL A 219 -1.60 -8.16 -21.20
N LEU A 220 -0.99 -6.98 -21.18
CA LEU A 220 -0.63 -6.24 -19.96
C LEU A 220 -1.73 -5.20 -19.70
N ALA A 221 -2.43 -5.28 -18.57
CA ALA A 221 -3.49 -4.34 -18.24
C ALA A 221 -3.13 -3.51 -17.01
N HIS A 222 -3.03 -2.18 -17.16
CA HIS A 222 -2.51 -1.29 -16.12
C HIS A 222 -3.43 -1.15 -14.90
N THR A 223 -4.74 -1.25 -15.08
CA THR A 223 -5.74 -1.06 -14.01
C THR A 223 -6.67 -2.26 -13.90
N ALA A 224 -7.28 -2.46 -12.74
CA ALA A 224 -8.20 -3.57 -12.50
C ALA A 224 -9.38 -3.60 -13.49
N LYS A 225 -9.89 -2.42 -13.91
CA LYS A 225 -10.96 -2.32 -14.89
C LYS A 225 -10.52 -2.75 -16.29
N LEU A 226 -9.32 -2.36 -16.71
CA LEU A 226 -8.76 -2.78 -17.99
C LEU A 226 -8.44 -4.27 -17.99
N GLU A 227 -8.03 -4.81 -16.85
CA GLU A 227 -7.79 -6.22 -16.66
C GLU A 227 -9.08 -7.04 -16.73
N GLU A 228 -10.17 -6.55 -16.13
CA GLU A 228 -11.50 -7.14 -16.28
C GLU A 228 -11.95 -7.13 -17.75
N ALA A 229 -11.82 -5.99 -18.43
CA ALA A 229 -12.12 -5.86 -19.86
C ALA A 229 -11.29 -6.84 -20.73
N ALA A 230 -10.01 -7.02 -20.41
CA ALA A 230 -9.13 -7.98 -21.08
C ALA A 230 -9.55 -9.43 -20.82
N SER A 231 -9.81 -9.78 -19.55
CA SER A 231 -10.30 -11.10 -19.16
C SER A 231 -11.58 -11.45 -19.91
N ASP A 232 -12.53 -10.52 -20.01
CA ASP A 232 -13.77 -10.73 -20.75
C ASP A 232 -13.55 -10.95 -22.25
N ALA A 233 -12.73 -10.12 -22.90
CA ALA A 233 -12.40 -10.28 -24.32
C ALA A 233 -11.73 -11.64 -24.59
N LEU A 234 -10.80 -12.06 -23.73
CA LEU A 234 -10.15 -13.35 -23.83
C LEU A 234 -11.12 -14.51 -23.62
N LYS A 235 -12.07 -14.42 -22.68
CA LYS A 235 -13.12 -15.43 -22.47
C LYS A 235 -14.05 -15.52 -23.68
N GLN A 236 -14.51 -14.39 -24.20
CA GLN A 236 -15.40 -14.32 -25.36
C GLN A 236 -14.80 -14.99 -26.60
N LEU A 237 -13.48 -14.84 -26.79
CA LEU A 237 -12.74 -15.43 -27.92
C LEU A 237 -12.16 -16.83 -27.61
N GLN A 238 -12.44 -17.41 -26.44
CA GLN A 238 -11.86 -18.69 -25.99
C GLN A 238 -10.32 -18.70 -26.00
N LEU A 239 -9.71 -17.55 -25.67
CA LEU A 239 -8.27 -17.29 -25.63
C LEU A 239 -7.68 -17.27 -24.22
N ALA A 240 -8.50 -17.39 -23.17
CA ALA A 240 -8.07 -17.28 -21.77
C ALA A 240 -6.98 -18.28 -21.31
N LYS A 241 -6.73 -19.35 -22.08
CA LYS A 241 -5.65 -20.32 -21.85
C LYS A 241 -4.52 -20.25 -22.88
N LYS A 242 -4.63 -19.35 -23.87
CA LYS A 242 -3.68 -19.18 -24.99
C LYS A 242 -2.92 -17.86 -24.93
N VAL A 243 -3.58 -16.80 -24.46
CA VAL A 243 -3.00 -15.47 -24.30
C VAL A 243 -2.85 -15.20 -22.81
N LEU A 244 -1.64 -14.87 -22.37
CA LEU A 244 -1.38 -14.57 -20.97
C LEU A 244 -2.01 -13.22 -20.60
N LEU A 245 -2.64 -13.15 -19.43
CA LEU A 245 -3.11 -11.91 -18.83
C LEU A 245 -2.25 -11.58 -17.62
N ILE A 246 -1.74 -10.35 -17.57
CA ILE A 246 -0.95 -9.81 -16.44
C ILE A 246 -1.54 -8.46 -16.04
N GLY A 247 -1.89 -8.35 -14.77
CA GLY A 247 -2.42 -7.14 -14.15
C GLY A 247 -1.33 -6.24 -13.56
N GLY A 248 -1.65 -4.95 -13.41
CA GLY A 248 -0.83 -3.96 -12.70
C GLY A 248 -1.44 -3.49 -11.39
N GLN A 249 -2.60 -4.02 -10.99
CA GLN A 249 -3.35 -3.58 -9.82
C GLN A 249 -4.15 -4.74 -9.21
N ALA A 250 -3.51 -5.48 -8.31
CA ALA A 250 -4.12 -6.62 -7.64
C ALA A 250 -5.38 -6.23 -6.86
N THR A 251 -6.45 -7.01 -7.11
CA THR A 251 -7.78 -6.93 -6.48
C THR A 251 -8.27 -8.34 -6.18
N ILE A 252 -9.27 -8.50 -5.30
CA ILE A 252 -9.85 -9.84 -5.03
C ILE A 252 -10.27 -10.58 -6.31
N PRO A 253 -11.02 -9.97 -7.26
CA PRO A 253 -11.37 -10.66 -8.51
C PRO A 253 -10.15 -11.07 -9.36
N SER A 254 -9.07 -10.29 -9.34
CA SER A 254 -7.81 -10.65 -9.98
C SER A 254 -7.17 -11.88 -9.32
N LEU A 255 -7.08 -11.89 -7.98
CA LEU A 255 -6.51 -13.01 -7.23
C LEU A 255 -7.31 -14.30 -7.46
N GLU A 256 -8.63 -14.21 -7.60
CA GLU A 256 -9.49 -15.34 -7.97
C GLU A 256 -9.23 -15.82 -9.41
N ARG A 257 -9.06 -14.90 -10.37
CA ARG A 257 -8.65 -15.25 -11.75
C ARG A 257 -7.30 -15.96 -11.76
N MET A 258 -6.35 -15.50 -10.95
CA MET A 258 -5.05 -16.15 -10.79
C MET A 258 -5.19 -17.56 -10.21
N ALA A 259 -6.01 -17.74 -9.18
CA ALA A 259 -6.28 -19.05 -8.59
C ALA A 259 -6.91 -20.04 -9.60
N SER A 260 -7.76 -19.53 -10.50
CA SER A 260 -8.34 -20.33 -11.60
C SER A 260 -7.39 -20.54 -12.81
N GLY A 261 -6.23 -19.89 -12.79
CA GLY A 261 -5.24 -19.89 -13.86
C GLY A 261 -5.72 -19.22 -15.15
N SER A 262 -6.69 -18.30 -15.11
CA SER A 262 -7.07 -17.45 -16.25
C SER A 262 -6.26 -16.15 -16.30
N GLN A 263 -5.42 -15.94 -15.29
CA GLN A 263 -4.49 -14.82 -15.16
C GLN A 263 -3.21 -15.35 -14.53
N VAL A 264 -2.07 -14.81 -14.95
CA VAL A 264 -0.76 -15.41 -14.66
C VAL A 264 -0.04 -14.69 -13.52
N SER A 265 -0.21 -13.37 -13.45
CA SER A 265 0.47 -12.52 -12.49
C SER A 265 -0.33 -11.23 -12.31
N ASP A 266 -0.08 -10.54 -11.20
CA ASP A 266 -0.52 -9.17 -10.98
C ASP A 266 0.54 -8.41 -10.16
N VAL A 267 0.28 -7.15 -9.82
CA VAL A 267 1.11 -6.33 -8.93
C VAL A 267 0.26 -5.81 -7.78
N ASP A 268 0.63 -6.18 -6.55
CA ASP A 268 0.11 -5.60 -5.32
C ASP A 268 0.73 -4.21 -5.11
N THR A 269 -0.11 -3.18 -5.25
CA THR A 269 0.26 -1.77 -5.05
C THR A 269 0.29 -1.36 -3.56
N ASN A 270 0.11 -2.31 -2.65
CA ASN A 270 0.05 -2.16 -1.20
C ASN A 270 -0.96 -1.09 -0.74
N PRO A 271 -2.26 -1.22 -1.09
CA PRO A 271 -3.27 -0.19 -0.80
C PRO A 271 -3.44 0.11 0.70
N TYR A 272 -3.29 -0.90 1.57
CA TYR A 272 -3.26 -0.69 3.02
C TYR A 272 -2.13 0.27 3.44
N LEU A 273 -0.92 0.07 2.90
CA LEU A 273 0.22 0.93 3.21
C LEU A 273 0.07 2.33 2.62
N GLN A 274 -0.59 2.49 1.47
CA GLN A 274 -0.94 3.81 0.94
C GLN A 274 -1.80 4.58 1.96
N GLY A 275 -2.88 3.96 2.46
CA GLY A 275 -3.73 4.58 3.49
C GLY A 275 -3.00 4.88 4.81
N ALA A 276 -2.22 3.92 5.30
CA ALA A 276 -1.45 4.09 6.54
C ALA A 276 -0.42 5.24 6.43
N ASN A 277 0.34 5.31 5.33
CA ASN A 277 1.32 6.39 5.12
C ASN A 277 0.63 7.73 4.90
N ALA A 278 -0.52 7.76 4.23
CA ALA A 278 -1.30 8.98 4.07
C ALA A 278 -1.75 9.53 5.43
N PHE A 279 -2.22 8.68 6.34
CA PHE A 279 -2.54 9.08 7.70
C PHE A 279 -1.32 9.60 8.47
N GLN A 280 -0.18 8.90 8.39
CA GLN A 280 1.05 9.34 9.07
C GLN A 280 1.53 10.70 8.57
N TRP A 281 1.57 10.92 7.25
CA TRP A 281 1.94 12.21 6.67
C TRP A 281 0.92 13.31 7.02
N ALA A 282 -0.37 13.00 7.02
CA ALA A 282 -1.41 13.91 7.46
C ALA A 282 -1.19 14.39 8.90
N GLN A 283 -0.80 13.51 9.82
CA GLN A 283 -0.46 13.89 11.19
C GLN A 283 0.81 14.75 11.28
N LYS A 284 1.87 14.39 10.55
CA LYS A 284 3.08 15.22 10.49
C LYS A 284 2.76 16.64 10.01
N ILE A 285 1.91 16.77 8.99
CA ILE A 285 1.42 18.07 8.49
C ILE A 285 0.66 18.83 9.60
N ILE A 286 -0.24 18.16 10.33
CA ILE A 286 -0.98 18.77 11.46
C ILE A 286 -0.02 19.28 12.54
N ASN A 287 0.99 18.49 12.88
CA ASN A 287 1.96 18.78 13.91
C ASN A 287 3.08 19.73 13.45
N LYS A 288 3.11 20.09 12.17
CA LYS A 288 4.19 20.86 11.51
C LYS A 288 5.56 20.19 11.66
N GLU A 289 5.55 18.87 11.66
CA GLU A 289 6.75 18.04 11.62
C GLU A 289 7.26 17.89 10.18
N PRO A 290 8.57 17.74 9.96
CA PRO A 290 9.11 17.47 8.64
C PRO A 290 8.61 16.13 8.11
N LEU A 291 8.27 16.10 6.82
CA LEU A 291 7.97 14.86 6.10
C LEU A 291 9.28 14.07 5.87
N ASP A 292 9.18 12.74 5.87
CA ASP A 292 10.32 11.88 5.52
C ASP A 292 10.42 11.83 4.00
N ILE A 293 11.01 12.86 3.40
CA ILE A 293 11.08 13.05 1.95
C ILE A 293 12.34 12.35 1.41
N SER A 294 12.14 11.32 0.59
CA SER A 294 13.20 10.71 -0.22
C SER A 294 13.02 10.96 -1.71
N ASP A 295 11.82 11.34 -2.13
CA ASP A 295 11.40 11.39 -3.53
C ASP A 295 10.50 12.61 -3.78
N SER A 296 10.36 12.98 -5.06
CA SER A 296 9.44 14.00 -5.53
C SER A 296 8.78 13.61 -6.83
N ILE A 297 7.60 14.18 -7.10
CA ILE A 297 6.92 14.10 -8.38
C ILE A 297 6.87 15.49 -8.99
N THR A 298 7.34 15.61 -10.22
CA THR A 298 7.20 16.85 -11.00
C THR A 298 5.77 16.97 -11.51
N SER A 299 5.11 18.10 -11.23
CA SER A 299 3.84 18.48 -11.83
C SER A 299 3.92 19.88 -12.43
N GLU A 300 2.82 20.36 -13.02
CA GLU A 300 2.69 21.75 -13.47
C GLU A 300 2.91 22.77 -12.34
N GLN A 301 2.79 22.35 -11.08
CA GLN A 301 2.99 23.17 -9.89
C GLN A 301 4.43 23.13 -9.35
N GLY A 302 5.33 22.38 -10.00
CA GLY A 302 6.71 22.17 -9.59
C GLY A 302 6.93 20.80 -8.93
N GLU A 303 7.97 20.70 -8.11
CA GLU A 303 8.30 19.47 -7.38
C GLU A 303 7.42 19.30 -6.14
N ILE A 304 6.64 18.21 -6.10
CA ILE A 304 5.80 17.84 -4.97
C ILE A 304 6.51 16.76 -4.14
N PRO A 305 6.68 16.93 -2.81
CA PRO A 305 7.21 15.87 -1.96
C PRO A 305 6.40 14.58 -2.08
N ALA A 306 7.08 13.46 -2.34
CA ALA A 306 6.41 12.19 -2.61
C ALA A 306 6.83 11.10 -1.62
N LYS A 307 5.83 10.33 -1.16
CA LYS A 307 6.02 9.04 -0.52
C LYS A 307 5.74 7.95 -1.54
N ILE A 308 6.80 7.37 -2.09
CA ILE A 308 6.68 6.24 -3.01
C ILE A 308 6.47 4.95 -2.20
N ILE A 309 5.34 4.31 -2.41
CA ILE A 309 4.99 3.03 -1.80
C ILE A 309 5.51 1.92 -2.69
N GLN A 310 6.40 1.09 -2.13
CA GLN A 310 6.92 -0.08 -2.83
C GLN A 310 5.79 -1.00 -3.26
N VAL A 311 5.94 -1.61 -4.43
CA VAL A 311 4.98 -2.54 -5.02
C VAL A 311 5.57 -3.96 -5.07
N LYS A 312 4.71 -4.97 -5.18
CA LYS A 312 5.14 -6.37 -5.15
C LYS A 312 4.45 -7.18 -6.23
N THR A 313 5.18 -8.03 -6.93
CA THR A 313 4.57 -8.99 -7.85
C THR A 313 3.74 -10.01 -7.07
N VAL A 314 2.52 -10.25 -7.54
CA VAL A 314 1.70 -11.39 -7.14
C VAL A 314 1.92 -12.49 -8.15
N THR A 315 2.32 -13.67 -7.67
CA THR A 315 2.63 -14.86 -8.45
C THR A 315 1.92 -16.07 -7.84
N PRO A 316 1.82 -17.22 -8.54
CA PRO A 316 1.23 -18.42 -7.95
C PRO A 316 1.86 -18.83 -6.60
N GLU A 317 3.16 -18.57 -6.41
CA GLU A 317 3.91 -18.95 -5.21
C GLU A 317 3.51 -18.13 -3.97
N ASN A 318 3.11 -16.87 -4.14
CA ASN A 318 2.72 -15.99 -3.02
C ASN A 318 1.22 -15.67 -2.96
N LEU A 319 0.44 -16.12 -3.97
CA LEU A 319 -0.98 -15.84 -4.13
C LEU A 319 -1.80 -16.11 -2.85
N ALA A 320 -1.63 -17.28 -2.23
CA ALA A 320 -2.40 -17.66 -1.06
C ALA A 320 -2.19 -16.70 0.13
N VAL A 321 -0.95 -16.19 0.30
CA VAL A 321 -0.61 -15.24 1.36
C VAL A 321 -1.24 -13.88 1.09
N ILE A 322 -1.13 -13.39 -0.14
CA ILE A 322 -1.71 -12.09 -0.56
C ILE A 322 -3.25 -12.14 -0.47
N GLN A 323 -3.87 -13.19 -1.01
CA GLN A 323 -5.32 -13.37 -0.96
C GLN A 323 -5.84 -13.44 0.48
N LYS A 324 -5.17 -14.19 1.35
CA LYS A 324 -5.52 -14.23 2.78
C LYS A 324 -5.39 -12.86 3.44
N SER A 325 -4.34 -12.11 3.12
CA SER A 325 -4.14 -10.75 3.62
C SER A 325 -5.27 -9.82 3.19
N TYR A 326 -5.62 -9.82 1.90
CA TYR A 326 -6.71 -8.99 1.35
C TYR A 326 -8.05 -9.35 1.99
N VAL A 327 -8.42 -10.63 1.99
CA VAL A 327 -9.71 -11.11 2.54
C VAL A 327 -9.83 -10.76 4.02
N LYS A 328 -8.79 -11.01 4.82
CA LYS A 328 -8.81 -10.69 6.25
C LYS A 328 -8.96 -9.18 6.49
N THR A 329 -8.26 -8.37 5.69
CA THR A 329 -8.32 -6.91 5.81
C THR A 329 -9.71 -6.38 5.43
N MET A 330 -10.31 -6.91 4.35
CA MET A 330 -11.67 -6.56 3.94
C MET A 330 -12.72 -6.97 4.98
N GLN A 331 -12.65 -8.19 5.49
CA GLN A 331 -13.56 -8.66 6.55
C GLN A 331 -13.48 -7.79 7.80
N SER A 332 -12.27 -7.39 8.21
CA SER A 332 -12.09 -6.47 9.33
C SER A 332 -12.68 -5.09 9.02
N ALA A 333 -12.47 -4.56 7.82
CA ALA A 333 -13.00 -3.25 7.42
C ALA A 333 -14.55 -3.24 7.42
N GLU A 334 -15.18 -4.29 6.89
CA GLU A 334 -16.63 -4.44 6.90
C GLU A 334 -17.21 -4.56 8.32
N GLN A 335 -16.52 -5.28 9.21
CA GLN A 335 -16.91 -5.38 10.62
C GLN A 335 -16.83 -4.02 11.32
N ASP A 336 -15.77 -3.26 11.08
CA ASP A 336 -15.60 -1.92 11.66
C ASP A 336 -16.71 -0.97 11.17
N GLN A 337 -17.08 -1.02 9.89
CA GLN A 337 -18.20 -0.23 9.34
C GLN A 337 -19.56 -0.62 9.95
N LYS A 338 -19.83 -1.92 10.15
CA LYS A 338 -21.05 -2.41 10.81
C LYS A 338 -21.13 -1.97 12.27
N GLN A 339 -20.01 -1.90 12.98
CA GLN A 339 -19.96 -1.40 14.35
C GLN A 339 -20.16 0.12 14.43
N GLN A 340 -19.62 0.89 13.48
CA GLN A 340 -19.83 2.33 13.41
C GLN A 340 -21.29 2.69 13.09
N THR A 341 -21.93 1.95 12.18
CA THR A 341 -23.36 2.13 11.85
C THR A 341 -24.29 1.69 12.98
N ALA A 342 -23.94 0.65 13.73
CA ALA A 342 -24.69 0.24 14.93
C ALA A 342 -24.60 1.27 16.08
N LYS A 343 -23.46 1.98 16.23
CA LYS A 343 -23.28 3.06 17.21
C LYS A 343 -23.95 4.38 16.82
N ALA A 344 -24.37 4.55 15.56
CA ALA A 344 -24.98 5.77 15.04
C ALA A 344 -26.53 5.78 15.06
N LYS A 345 -27.18 4.71 15.53
CA LYS A 345 -28.65 4.69 15.72
C LYS A 345 -29.03 5.37 17.05
N PRO A 346 -29.90 6.39 17.07
CA PRO A 346 -30.52 6.85 18.30
C PRO A 346 -31.41 5.72 18.84
N GLN A 347 -31.28 5.45 20.12
CA GLN A 347 -32.11 4.50 20.85
C GLN A 347 -33.53 5.07 20.97
N SER A 348 -34.37 4.91 19.94
CA SER A 348 -35.81 5.12 20.09
C SER A 348 -36.41 3.86 20.73
N LYS A 349 -36.89 4.02 21.97
CA LYS A 349 -37.77 3.04 22.62
C LYS A 349 -39.03 2.88 21.76
N SER A 350 -39.25 1.71 21.15
CA SER A 350 -40.56 1.36 20.62
C SER A 350 -41.37 0.70 21.73
N GLN A 351 -42.52 1.28 22.04
CA GLN A 351 -43.60 0.66 22.78
C GLN A 351 -44.84 0.83 21.91
N GLY A 352 -45.51 -0.27 21.56
CA GLY A 352 -46.79 -0.25 20.86
C GLY A 352 -47.00 -1.37 19.86
N ASP A 353 -47.76 -2.37 20.29
CA ASP A 353 -48.33 -3.49 19.52
C ASP A 353 -49.04 -3.08 18.22
N SER A 354 -48.98 -3.95 17.20
CA SER A 354 -50.19 -4.62 16.69
C SER A 354 -49.88 -5.69 15.64
N LYS A 355 -50.60 -6.80 15.82
CA LYS A 355 -50.70 -8.00 14.99
C LYS A 355 -50.94 -7.70 13.51
N THR A 356 -50.44 -8.56 12.62
CA THR A 356 -51.29 -9.31 11.66
C THR A 356 -50.55 -10.59 11.20
N GLN A 357 -51.22 -11.73 11.39
CA GLN A 357 -50.87 -13.05 10.86
C GLN A 357 -51.27 -13.15 9.38
N GLY A 358 -50.49 -13.87 8.58
CA GLY A 358 -50.85 -14.33 7.23
C GLY A 358 -49.98 -15.52 6.82
N ASP A 359 -50.62 -16.57 6.35
CA ASP A 359 -50.20 -17.98 6.37
C ASP A 359 -49.06 -18.46 5.44
N SER A 360 -48.29 -19.40 6.01
CA SER A 360 -47.90 -20.74 5.50
C SER A 360 -47.68 -21.02 4.01
N LYS A 361 -46.47 -21.55 3.67
CA LYS A 361 -46.30 -22.93 3.12
C LYS A 361 -44.83 -23.39 2.99
N ASN A 362 -44.43 -24.22 3.95
CA ASN A 362 -43.85 -25.57 3.91
C ASN A 362 -42.79 -26.04 2.86
N LYS A 363 -41.87 -26.86 3.42
CA LYS A 363 -40.98 -27.92 2.89
C LYS A 363 -39.49 -27.53 2.76
N GLY A 364 -38.50 -28.18 3.40
CA GLY A 364 -38.45 -29.41 4.18
C GLY A 364 -37.44 -30.40 3.57
N GLY A 365 -36.36 -30.69 4.30
CA GLY A 365 -35.39 -31.79 4.11
C GLY A 365 -34.06 -31.34 3.50
N ASP A 366 -32.88 -31.85 3.87
CA ASP A 366 -32.44 -32.72 4.97
C ASP A 366 -30.90 -32.73 5.00
N GLN A 367 -30.35 -33.37 6.04
CA GLN A 367 -29.01 -33.34 6.63
C GLN A 367 -27.80 -33.91 5.85
N GLN A 368 -26.62 -33.71 6.50
CA GLN A 368 -25.35 -34.49 6.53
C GLN A 368 -24.28 -34.11 5.49
N GLY A 369 -22.98 -33.97 5.79
CA GLY A 369 -22.13 -34.08 7.01
C GLY A 369 -20.77 -33.40 6.68
N ALA A 370 -20.09 -32.70 7.59
CA ALA A 370 -19.18 -33.16 8.64
C ALA A 370 -17.96 -34.00 8.18
N GLY A 371 -16.75 -33.45 8.40
CA GLY A 371 -15.44 -34.12 8.47
C GLY A 371 -14.70 -34.31 7.14
N GLY A 372 -13.40 -34.04 6.96
CA GLY A 372 -12.30 -33.52 7.77
C GLY A 372 -11.07 -33.49 6.85
N SER A 373 -10.54 -32.32 6.49
CA SER A 373 -9.26 -31.74 6.93
C SER A 373 -8.10 -32.75 7.10
N GLU A 374 -7.24 -32.80 6.09
CA GLU A 374 -5.83 -33.14 6.24
C GLU A 374 -4.97 -32.04 5.61
N ASN A 375 -3.83 -31.84 6.25
CA ASN A 375 -3.01 -30.64 6.33
C ASN A 375 -1.64 -30.93 5.69
N GLN A 376 -1.15 -30.08 4.80
CA GLN A 376 0.25 -30.03 4.31
C GLN A 376 0.38 -28.78 3.40
N GLY A 377 1.35 -27.87 3.47
CA GLY A 377 2.54 -27.65 4.28
C GLY A 377 3.29 -26.48 3.59
N GLN A 378 3.50 -25.37 4.31
CA GLN A 378 4.06 -24.09 3.83
C GLN A 378 5.55 -24.18 3.47
N ASN A 379 6.01 -23.46 2.43
CA ASN A 379 7.43 -23.26 2.17
C ASN A 379 7.80 -21.76 2.28
N SER A 380 8.28 -21.35 3.46
CA SER A 380 8.95 -20.07 3.71
C SER A 380 10.45 -20.25 3.52
N GLY A 381 11.11 -19.37 2.77
CA GLY A 381 12.57 -19.43 2.57
C GLY A 381 13.31 -19.31 3.91
N ASN A 382 13.97 -20.39 4.33
CA ASN A 382 14.69 -20.45 5.60
C ASN A 382 15.99 -19.62 5.56
N VAL A 383 16.22 -18.80 6.59
CA VAL A 383 17.53 -18.20 6.88
C VAL A 383 18.52 -19.32 7.23
N PRO A 384 19.71 -19.41 6.60
CA PRO A 384 20.69 -20.46 6.89
C PRO A 384 21.14 -20.50 8.35
N SER A 385 21.45 -21.70 8.87
CA SER A 385 21.93 -21.86 10.24
C SER A 385 23.30 -21.18 10.47
N GLY A 386 23.44 -20.46 11.59
CA GLY A 386 24.69 -19.76 11.96
C GLY A 386 24.79 -18.29 11.52
N VAL A 387 23.79 -17.74 10.82
CA VAL A 387 23.75 -16.32 10.43
C VAL A 387 23.55 -15.43 11.66
N LYS A 388 24.53 -14.57 11.97
CA LYS A 388 24.51 -13.64 13.11
C LYS A 388 24.00 -12.24 12.77
N LYS A 389 24.00 -11.87 11.49
CA LYS A 389 23.62 -10.55 10.99
C LYS A 389 23.14 -10.66 9.55
N VAL A 390 22.03 -9.99 9.23
CA VAL A 390 21.55 -9.79 7.86
C VAL A 390 21.49 -8.29 7.60
N THR A 391 22.15 -7.86 6.53
CA THR A 391 22.11 -6.49 6.04
C THR A 391 21.61 -6.51 4.60
N GLU A 392 20.58 -5.72 4.34
CA GLU A 392 20.07 -5.47 3.00
C GLU A 392 20.51 -4.06 2.59
N THR A 393 21.30 -3.97 1.53
CA THR A 393 21.73 -2.69 0.96
C THR A 393 20.98 -2.46 -0.33
N VAL A 394 20.19 -1.39 -0.37
CA VAL A 394 19.52 -0.92 -1.58
C VAL A 394 20.28 0.31 -2.05
N LYS A 395 20.86 0.21 -3.25
CA LYS A 395 21.52 1.32 -3.92
C LYS A 395 20.71 1.71 -5.13
N THR A 396 20.15 2.92 -5.10
CA THR A 396 19.43 3.50 -6.22
C THR A 396 20.30 4.58 -6.85
N GLU A 397 20.53 4.46 -8.15
CA GLU A 397 21.27 5.44 -8.94
C GLU A 397 20.32 6.03 -9.98
N THR A 398 20.11 7.34 -9.91
CA THR A 398 19.29 8.08 -10.86
C THR A 398 20.19 8.99 -11.69
N THR A 399 20.13 8.83 -13.01
CA THR A 399 20.83 9.68 -13.96
C THR A 399 19.80 10.48 -14.74
N ARG A 400 19.87 11.80 -14.66
CA ARG A 400 19.03 12.74 -15.41
C ARG A 400 19.88 13.37 -16.51
N GLU A 401 19.52 13.11 -17.76
CA GLU A 401 20.14 13.76 -18.92
C GLU A 401 19.28 14.94 -19.38
N TYR A 402 19.91 16.09 -19.59
CA TYR A 402 19.30 17.27 -20.20
C TYR A 402 19.68 17.27 -21.66
N LEU A 403 18.71 17.25 -22.57
CA LEU A 403 18.94 17.22 -24.01
C LEU A 403 18.55 18.56 -24.64
N ASP A 404 19.28 18.99 -25.68
CA ASP A 404 18.89 20.13 -26.50
C ASP A 404 17.77 19.77 -27.48
N GLY A 405 17.29 20.77 -28.24
CA GLY A 405 16.22 20.60 -29.24
C GLY A 405 16.57 19.66 -30.40
N GLN A 406 17.82 19.17 -30.50
CA GLN A 406 18.26 18.18 -31.49
C GLN A 406 18.49 16.80 -30.86
N GLY A 407 18.17 16.63 -29.57
CA GLY A 407 18.34 15.36 -28.85
C GLY A 407 19.78 15.08 -28.45
N LYS A 408 20.65 16.10 -28.36
CA LYS A 408 22.01 15.95 -27.85
C LYS A 408 22.05 16.27 -26.36
N VAL A 409 22.68 15.40 -25.55
CA VAL A 409 22.86 15.64 -24.12
C VAL A 409 23.75 16.87 -23.89
N ILE A 410 23.19 17.89 -23.23
CA ILE A 410 23.83 19.14 -22.85
C ILE A 410 24.11 19.24 -21.34
N GLY A 411 23.62 18.28 -20.55
CA GLY A 411 23.95 18.17 -19.13
C GLY A 411 23.56 16.82 -18.56
N THR A 412 24.21 16.40 -17.49
CA THR A 412 23.87 15.18 -16.77
C THR A 412 23.94 15.45 -15.28
N GLU A 413 22.86 15.14 -14.56
CA GLU A 413 22.82 15.12 -13.12
C GLU A 413 22.73 13.68 -12.64
N LYS A 414 23.53 13.33 -11.62
CA LYS A 414 23.57 11.99 -11.06
C LYS A 414 23.35 12.06 -9.57
N THR A 415 22.32 11.35 -9.11
CA THR A 415 22.01 11.24 -7.68
C THR A 415 22.11 9.77 -7.27
N THR A 416 22.77 9.52 -6.16
CA THR A 416 22.91 8.17 -5.59
C THR A 416 22.36 8.17 -4.19
N ASN A 417 21.43 7.26 -3.91
CA ASN A 417 20.90 7.04 -2.57
C ASN A 417 21.24 5.59 -2.16
N GLU A 418 21.86 5.45 -1.00
CA GLU A 418 22.24 4.16 -0.44
C GLU A 418 21.57 4.02 0.92
N GLN A 419 20.67 3.05 1.03
CA GLN A 419 20.00 2.71 2.28
C GLN A 419 20.45 1.33 2.73
N VAL A 420 20.96 1.25 3.95
CA VAL A 420 21.35 0.00 4.60
C VAL A 420 20.34 -0.32 5.68
N LYS A 421 19.55 -1.37 5.47
CA LYS A 421 18.63 -1.89 6.48
C LYS A 421 19.28 -3.07 7.18
N THR A 422 19.48 -2.95 8.49
CA THR A 422 20.00 -4.04 9.33
C THR A 422 18.83 -4.67 10.08
N VAL A 423 18.66 -5.99 9.95
CA VAL A 423 17.66 -6.71 10.75
C VAL A 423 18.17 -6.82 12.19
N PRO A 424 17.41 -6.38 13.21
CA PRO A 424 17.82 -6.49 14.61
C PRO A 424 18.01 -7.96 15.04
N PRO A 425 19.06 -8.29 15.81
CA PRO A 425 19.37 -9.66 16.25
C PRO A 425 18.21 -10.37 16.97
N GLU A 426 17.33 -9.61 17.62
CA GLU A 426 16.18 -10.12 18.36
C GLU A 426 15.11 -10.71 17.43
N MET A 427 14.95 -10.15 16.22
CA MET A 427 14.01 -10.69 15.22
C MET A 427 14.51 -12.01 14.62
N LEU A 428 15.83 -12.14 14.43
CA LEU A 428 16.47 -13.38 13.96
C LEU A 428 16.31 -14.51 15.00
N GLN A 429 16.38 -14.18 16.29
CA GLN A 429 16.15 -15.15 17.37
C GLN A 429 14.67 -15.57 17.48
N GLN A 430 13.73 -14.68 17.15
CA GLN A 430 12.29 -15.00 17.12
C GLN A 430 11.96 -16.00 16.00
N GLU A 431 12.55 -15.84 14.80
CA GLU A 431 12.40 -16.82 13.71
C GLU A 431 13.02 -18.18 14.07
N GLN A 432 14.21 -18.19 14.68
CA GLN A 432 14.86 -19.43 15.12
C GLN A 432 14.05 -20.15 16.22
N LYS A 433 13.44 -19.41 17.15
CA LYS A 433 12.56 -19.99 18.18
C LYS A 433 11.26 -20.54 17.58
N ALA A 434 10.66 -19.83 16.62
CA ALA A 434 9.45 -20.29 15.93
C ALA A 434 9.66 -21.63 15.21
N GLN A 435 10.85 -21.84 14.63
CA GLN A 435 11.24 -23.11 14.00
C GLN A 435 11.42 -24.24 15.02
N SER A 436 11.98 -23.98 16.19
CA SER A 436 12.17 -25.01 17.24
C SER A 436 10.86 -25.51 17.87
N SER A 437 9.83 -24.64 17.93
CA SER A 437 8.50 -25.00 18.45
C SER A 437 7.66 -25.85 17.50
N GLN A 438 7.98 -25.89 16.20
CA GLN A 438 7.30 -26.78 15.24
C GLN A 438 7.86 -28.21 15.25
N SER A 439 9.10 -28.43 15.69
CA SER A 439 9.70 -29.78 15.75
C SER A 439 9.29 -30.61 16.97
N SER A 440 8.72 -30.00 18.03
CA SER A 440 8.39 -30.70 19.28
C SER A 440 6.98 -31.30 19.33
N SER A 441 6.13 -31.12 18.32
CA SER A 441 4.76 -31.67 18.30
C SER A 441 4.58 -32.93 17.43
N GLN A 442 5.66 -33.56 16.97
CA GLN A 442 5.60 -34.74 16.09
C GLN A 442 6.34 -36.00 16.64
N GLY A 443 6.72 -36.00 17.91
CA GLY A 443 7.51 -37.09 18.50
C GLY A 443 6.88 -37.71 19.74
N GLN A 444 5.68 -38.28 19.66
CA GLN A 444 5.21 -39.24 20.67
C GLN A 444 4.13 -40.15 20.05
N GLY A 445 4.59 -41.30 19.54
CA GLY A 445 3.73 -42.35 19.02
C GLY A 445 4.54 -43.48 18.40
N ASP A 446 4.60 -44.58 19.14
CA ASP A 446 4.90 -45.95 18.70
C ASP A 446 6.36 -46.46 18.79
N GLN A 447 6.62 -47.23 19.85
CA GLN A 447 7.66 -48.27 19.88
C GLN A 447 7.14 -49.47 20.68
N SER A 448 6.74 -50.51 19.96
CA SER A 448 6.64 -51.89 20.47
C SER A 448 8.00 -52.58 20.29
N PRO A 449 8.49 -53.40 21.24
CA PRO A 449 9.85 -53.93 21.20
C PRO A 449 9.95 -55.23 20.40
N GLN A 450 10.86 -55.27 19.42
CA GLN A 450 11.33 -56.51 18.78
C GLN A 450 12.58 -57.03 19.50
N GLU A 451 12.50 -58.26 19.99
CA GLU A 451 13.61 -59.02 20.57
C GLU A 451 14.65 -59.42 19.50
N LYS A 452 15.92 -59.37 19.92
CA LYS A 452 17.11 -59.83 19.20
C LYS A 452 17.30 -61.35 19.35
N VAL A 453 17.61 -62.03 18.25
CA VAL A 453 18.64 -63.10 18.12
C VAL A 453 18.99 -63.11 16.61
N GLY A 454 20.21 -63.11 16.07
CA GLY A 454 21.50 -63.65 16.48
C GLY A 454 22.03 -64.48 15.30
N SER A 455 23.24 -64.20 14.85
CA SER A 455 23.90 -64.64 13.60
C SER A 455 24.21 -66.15 13.44
N GLY A 456 24.34 -66.57 12.18
CA GLY A 456 25.08 -67.78 11.73
C GLY A 456 24.14 -68.79 11.06
N GLY A 457 24.42 -69.46 9.94
CA GLY A 457 25.57 -69.57 9.04
C GLY A 457 25.31 -70.80 8.14
N SER A 458 25.82 -70.78 6.90
CA SER A 458 26.19 -71.95 6.05
C SER A 458 25.18 -73.04 5.63
N GLY A 459 25.25 -73.40 4.33
CA GLY A 459 24.95 -74.74 3.78
C GLY A 459 23.52 -74.92 3.27
N ASP A 460 23.25 -74.96 1.96
CA ASP A 460 23.44 -76.07 1.01
C ASP A 460 22.30 -77.11 0.98
N SER A 461 21.99 -77.54 -0.25
CA SER A 461 21.21 -78.70 -0.70
C SER A 461 19.67 -78.64 -0.76
N GLY A 462 19.17 -78.63 -2.00
CA GLY A 462 18.41 -79.77 -2.57
C GLY A 462 16.90 -79.82 -2.34
N GLY A 463 16.13 -79.80 -3.45
CA GLY A 463 14.72 -80.17 -3.50
C GLY A 463 13.93 -79.40 -4.54
#